data_AF-A0A250DU19-F1
#
_entry.id   AF-A0A250DU19-F1
#
_cell.length_a   1.000
_cell.length_b   1.000
_cell.length_c   1.000
_cell.angle_alpha   90.00
_cell.angle_beta   90.00
_cell.angle_gamma   90.00
#
_symmetry.space_group_name_H-M   'P 1'
#
loop_
_entity.id
_entity.type
_entity.pdbx_description
1 polymer ?
#
loop_
_entity_poly.entity_id
_entity_poly.type
_entity_poly.pdbx_seq_one_letter_code
_entity_poly.pdbx_strand_id
1 'polypeptide(L)' 'MTDARWRSHWVGADGKLGLAQLAIPPDVAPADLAQYLYDIYHENATPTNGDVFEIGAK' A
#
# COMPACT_ATOMS: atom_id res chain seq x y z
N MET A 1 -4.19 22.91 9.09
CA MET A 1 -3.17 21.90 8.71
C MET A 1 -3.94 20.75 8.10
N THR A 2 -3.91 20.61 6.78
CA THR A 2 -4.51 19.45 6.12
C THR A 2 -3.60 18.26 6.37
N ASP A 3 -3.92 17.46 7.38
CA ASP A 3 -3.48 16.08 7.56
C ASP A 3 -3.60 15.39 6.18
N ALA A 4 -2.50 15.20 5.47
CA ALA A 4 -2.49 14.41 4.26
C ALA A 4 -2.69 12.95 4.67
N ARG A 5 -3.96 12.52 4.76
CA ARG A 5 -4.31 11.15 5.14
C ARG A 5 -4.22 10.26 3.92
N TRP A 6 -3.36 9.26 4.00
CA TRP A 6 -3.33 8.16 3.05
C TRP A 6 -4.71 7.57 2.85
N ARG A 7 -5.04 7.25 1.60
CA ARG A 7 -6.28 6.57 1.24
C ARG A 7 -5.96 5.31 0.45
N SER A 8 -6.41 4.18 0.96
CA SER A 8 -6.13 2.87 0.40
C SER A 8 -7.30 2.36 -0.44
N HIS A 9 -6.98 1.75 -1.57
CA HIS A 9 -7.94 1.19 -2.51
C HIS A 9 -7.50 -0.19 -2.98
N TRP A 10 -8.45 -1.10 -3.17
CA TRP A 10 -8.23 -2.34 -3.92
C TRP A 10 -8.68 -2.16 -5.37
N VAL A 11 -7.91 -2.70 -6.31
CA VAL A 11 -8.29 -2.75 -7.72
C VAL A 11 -9.03 -4.07 -7.97
N GLY A 12 -10.32 -3.97 -8.30
CA GLY A 12 -11.14 -5.12 -8.67
C GLY A 12 -10.75 -5.70 -10.04
N ALA A 13 -11.19 -6.92 -10.32
CA ALA A 13 -10.96 -7.56 -11.63
C ALA A 13 -11.58 -6.80 -12.81
N ASP A 14 -12.56 -5.94 -12.55
CA ASP A 14 -13.18 -5.03 -13.53
C ASP A 14 -12.45 -3.67 -13.64
N GLY A 15 -11.29 -3.53 -12.98
CA GLY A 15 -10.49 -2.31 -12.93
C GLY A 15 -11.06 -1.23 -12.01
N LYS A 16 -12.18 -1.46 -11.33
CA LYS A 16 -12.76 -0.47 -10.42
C LYS A 16 -12.03 -0.42 -9.09
N LEU A 17 -11.99 0.76 -8.51
CA LEU A 17 -11.43 0.99 -7.18
C LEU A 17 -12.50 0.75 -6.11
N GLY A 18 -12.24 -0.19 -5.21
CA GLY A 18 -12.95 -0.33 -3.94
C GLY A 18 -12.13 0.28 -2.80
N LEU A 19 -12.77 0.74 -1.71
CA LEU A 19 -12.02 1.15 -0.52
C LEU A 19 -11.38 -0.06 0.14
N ALA A 20 -10.09 0.04 0.46
CA ALA A 20 -9.40 -0.97 1.25
C ALA A 20 -9.61 -0.70 2.74
N GLN A 21 -9.79 -1.77 3.51
CA GLN A 21 -9.79 -1.71 4.98
C GLN A 21 -8.35 -1.72 5.51
N LEU A 22 -7.53 -0.81 5.01
CA LEU A 22 -6.13 -0.63 5.40
C LEU A 22 -5.91 0.83 5.80
N ALA A 23 -5.71 1.07 7.10
CA ALA A 23 -5.34 2.38 7.58
C ALA A 23 -3.80 2.52 7.54
N ILE A 24 -3.32 3.60 6.93
CA ILE A 24 -1.90 3.97 6.97
C ILE A 24 -1.80 5.22 7.85
N PRO A 25 -0.92 5.24 8.87
CA PRO A 25 -0.70 6.41 9.71
C PRO A 25 -0.30 7.63 8.86
N PRO A 26 -0.84 8.83 9.17
CA PRO A 26 -0.62 10.02 8.35
C PRO A 26 0.83 10.53 8.37
N ASP A 27 1.63 10.08 9.34
CA ASP A 27 3.04 10.41 9.52
C ASP A 27 4.01 9.48 8.75
N VAL A 28 3.51 8.40 8.14
CA VAL A 28 4.33 7.57 7.23
C VAL A 28 4.67 8.40 5.99
N ALA A 29 5.97 8.66 5.80
CA ALA A 29 6.44 9.38 4.63
C ALA A 29 6.30 8.51 3.36
N PRO A 30 6.10 9.12 2.18
CA PRO A 30 5.99 8.37 0.92
C PRO A 30 7.17 7.42 0.67
N ALA A 31 8.39 7.84 1.03
CA ALA A 31 9.59 7.02 0.88
C ALA A 31 9.62 5.78 1.78
N ASP A 32 8.91 5.80 2.91
CA ASP A 32 8.86 4.72 3.88
C ASP A 32 7.65 3.79 3.66
N LEU A 33 6.71 4.18 2.78
CA LEU A 33 5.45 3.47 2.58
C LEU A 33 5.65 2.03 2.11
N ALA A 34 6.59 1.80 1.20
CA ALA A 34 6.88 0.46 0.69
C ALA A 34 7.36 -0.48 1.81
N GLN A 35 8.30 -0.01 2.64
CA GLN A 35 8.79 -0.77 3.80
C GLN A 35 7.67 -1.00 4.82
N TYR A 36 6.89 0.03 5.14
CA TYR A 36 5.76 -0.09 6.06
C TYR A 36 4.76 -1.16 5.61
N LEU A 37 4.42 -1.20 4.32
CA LEU A 37 3.53 -2.21 3.76
C LEU A 37 4.19 -3.59 3.72
N TYR A 38 5.49 -3.68 3.45
CA TYR A 38 6.24 -4.93 3.51
C TYR A 38 6.17 -5.54 4.92
N ASP A 39 6.42 -4.75 5.96
CA ASP A 39 6.37 -5.21 7.35
C ASP A 39 4.99 -5.79 7.72
N ILE A 40 3.90 -5.27 7.15
CA ILE A 40 2.54 -5.78 7.36
C ILE A 40 2.27 -7.07 6.59
N TYR A 41 2.73 -7.17 5.33
CA TYR A 41 2.29 -8.20 4.41
C TYR A 41 3.28 -9.35 4.18
N HIS A 42 4.56 -9.19 4.55
CA HIS A 42 5.61 -10.16 4.24
C HIS A 42 5.35 -11.57 4.81
N GLU A 43 4.60 -11.70 5.90
CA GLU A 43 4.23 -13.02 6.44
C GLU A 43 3.34 -13.85 5.48
N ASN A 44 2.58 -13.17 4.61
CA ASN A 44 1.71 -13.79 3.61
C ASN A 44 2.35 -13.80 2.20
N ALA A 45 3.64 -13.47 2.10
CA ALA A 45 4.39 -13.48 0.87
C ALA A 45 4.35 -14.87 0.21
N THR A 46 4.18 -14.90 -1.10
CA THR A 46 4.35 -16.12 -1.91
C THR A 46 5.66 -16.02 -2.70
N PRO A 47 6.23 -17.14 -3.18
CA PRO A 47 7.46 -17.10 -3.99
C PRO A 47 7.33 -16.21 -5.24
N THR A 48 6.12 -15.99 -5.76
CA THR A 48 5.85 -15.16 -6.94
C THR A 48 5.39 -13.74 -6.60
N ASN A 49 5.13 -13.43 -5.33
CA ASN A 49 4.67 -12.12 -4.87
C ASN A 49 5.20 -11.88 -3.45
N GLY A 50 6.52 -11.73 -3.34
CA GLY A 50 7.22 -11.70 -2.06
C GLY A 50 7.73 -10.34 -1.64
N ASP A 51 7.35 -9.28 -2.35
CA ASP A 51 7.92 -7.95 -2.14
C ASP A 51 6.87 -6.85 -2.39
N VAL A 52 7.16 -5.65 -1.91
CA VAL A 52 6.33 -4.46 -2.08
C VAL A 52 7.13 -3.36 -2.78
N PHE A 53 6.60 -2.87 -3.90
CA PHE A 53 7.23 -1.80 -4.67
C PHE A 53 6.18 -0.82 -5.20
N GLU A 54 6.60 0.43 -5.43
CA GLU A 54 5.75 1.46 -6.01
C GLU A 54 5.56 1.21 -7.52
N ILE A 55 4.31 1.25 -7.99
CA ILE A 55 3.99 1.10 -9.41
C ILE A 55 4.05 2.48 -10.08
N GLY A 56 4.97 2.66 -11.03
CA GLY A 56 5.14 3.91 -11.78
C GLY A 56 6.41 4.69 -11.44
N ALA A 57 7.14 4.29 -10.39
CA ALA A 57 8.52 4.71 -10.19
C ALA A 57 9.43 3.93 -11.17
N LYS A 58 9.49 4.39 -12.42
CA LYS A 58 10.49 3.99 -13.42
C LYS A 58 11.00 5.20 -14.17
#